data_AF-A0A8T2QM46-F1
#
_entry.id   AF-A0A8T2QM46-F1
#
_cell.length_a   1.000
_cell.length_b   1.000
_cell.length_c   1.000
_cell.angle_alpha   90.00
_cell.angle_beta   90.00
_cell.angle_gamma   90.00
#
_symmetry.space_group_name_H-M   'P 1'
#
loop_
_entity.id
_entity.type
_entity.pdbx_description
1 polymer ?
#
loop_
_entity_poly.entity_id
_entity_poly.type
_entity_poly.pdbx_seq_one_letter_code
_entity_poly.pdbx_strand_id
1 'polypeptide(L)'
;MFMFFFSRKNELFECVRRRWDWFHKPIHAVAHLLHPLWRNEEAYLDNELEDNWLTYVKMWTGDDVHMIDQLEKEWYAFRTNEKYFGNPTARLRENQLAPVTWWERFGLGTPLLVYI
;
A
#
# COMPACT_ATOMS: atom_id res chain seq x y z
N MET A 1 42.91 0.79 -14.27
CA MET A 1 42.16 0.22 -13.12
C MET A 1 41.14 1.22 -12.53
N PHE A 2 40.47 2.06 -13.34
CA PHE A 2 39.39 2.95 -12.87
C PHE A 2 38.06 2.69 -13.60
N MET A 3 38.09 1.99 -14.73
CA MET A 3 36.92 1.68 -15.56
C MET A 3 36.02 0.56 -14.96
N PHE A 4 36.60 -0.35 -14.16
CA PHE A 4 35.87 -1.48 -13.55
C PHE A 4 35.00 -1.11 -12.34
N PHE A 5 35.28 0.01 -11.66
CA PHE A 5 34.47 0.48 -10.52
C PHE A 5 33.21 1.24 -10.96
N PHE A 6 33.27 1.90 -12.12
CA PHE A 6 32.13 2.63 -12.70
C PHE A 6 31.08 1.66 -13.28
N SER A 7 31.51 0.57 -13.92
CA SER A 7 30.61 -0.48 -14.45
C SER A 7 29.76 -1.12 -13.34
N ARG A 8 30.39 -1.52 -12.24
CA ARG A 8 29.69 -2.15 -11.11
C ARG A 8 28.70 -1.22 -10.41
N LYS A 9 28.99 0.08 -10.31
CA LYS A 9 28.04 1.06 -9.78
C LYS A 9 26.84 1.21 -10.71
N ASN A 10 27.07 1.32 -12.03
CA ASN A 10 25.99 1.44 -13.01
C ASN A 10 25.11 0.19 -13.05
N GLU A 11 25.70 -1.00 -12.99
CA GLU A 11 24.97 -2.27 -12.88
C GLU A 11 24.11 -2.35 -11.61
N LEU A 12 24.63 -1.84 -10.49
CA LEU A 12 23.90 -1.80 -9.22
C LEU A 12 22.76 -0.78 -9.26
N PHE A 13 22.99 0.40 -9.84
CA PHE A 13 21.95 1.41 -10.07
C PHE A 13 20.87 0.89 -11.01
N GLU A 14 21.22 0.17 -12.08
CA GLU A 14 20.25 -0.46 -12.98
C GLU A 14 19.47 -1.58 -12.30
N CYS A 15 20.12 -2.39 -11.45
CA CYS A 15 19.42 -3.39 -10.65
C CYS A 15 18.44 -2.76 -9.65
N VAL A 16 18.85 -1.68 -8.98
CA VAL A 16 18.00 -0.92 -8.06
C VAL A 16 16.86 -0.26 -8.83
N ARG A 17 17.16 0.40 -9.94
CA ARG A 17 16.17 1.06 -10.81
C ARG A 17 15.16 0.07 -11.36
N ARG A 18 15.58 -1.10 -11.87
CA ARG A 18 14.64 -2.13 -12.35
C ARG A 18 13.75 -2.68 -11.24
N ARG A 19 14.29 -2.88 -10.03
CA ARG A 19 13.49 -3.25 -8.87
C ARG A 19 12.55 -2.13 -8.45
N TRP A 20 13.03 -0.89 -8.49
CA TRP A 20 12.28 0.34 -8.24
C TRP A 20 11.08 0.44 -9.20
N ASP A 21 11.30 0.30 -10.50
CA ASP A 21 10.26 0.28 -11.54
C ASP A 21 9.23 -0.86 -11.31
N TRP A 22 9.64 -1.99 -10.74
CA TRP A 22 8.73 -3.07 -10.35
C TRP A 22 7.89 -2.70 -9.12
N PHE A 23 8.47 -2.01 -8.14
CA PHE A 23 7.74 -1.45 -7.00
C PHE A 23 6.83 -0.29 -7.38
N HIS A 24 7.02 0.33 -8.55
CA HIS A 24 6.13 1.37 -9.10
C HIS A 24 4.91 0.79 -9.83
N LYS A 25 4.75 -0.54 -9.86
CA LYS A 25 3.48 -1.11 -10.30
C LYS A 25 2.39 -0.73 -9.28
N PRO A 26 1.20 -0.32 -9.74
CA PRO A 26 0.10 0.10 -8.86
C PRO A 26 -0.19 -0.89 -7.72
N ILE A 27 -0.04 -2.20 -7.96
CA ILE A 27 -0.24 -3.24 -6.93
C ILE A 27 0.74 -3.15 -5.75
N HIS A 28 2.00 -2.79 -5.98
CA HIS A 28 2.99 -2.66 -4.90
C HIS A 28 2.80 -1.36 -4.13
N ALA A 29 2.41 -0.28 -4.82
CA ALA A 29 2.01 0.97 -4.18
C ALA A 29 0.79 0.76 -3.27
N VAL A 30 -0.22 0.04 -3.75
CA VAL A 30 -1.42 -0.32 -2.96
C VAL A 30 -1.07 -1.19 -1.77
N ALA A 31 -0.23 -2.22 -1.95
CA ALA A 31 0.24 -3.06 -0.85
C ALA A 31 1.02 -2.26 0.22
N HIS A 32 1.78 -1.25 -0.21
CA HIS A 32 2.45 -0.31 0.69
C HIS A 32 1.42 0.55 1.43
N LEU A 33 0.49 1.18 0.72
CA LEU A 33 -0.56 2.01 1.28
C LEU A 33 -1.47 1.28 2.29
N LEU A 34 -1.70 -0.02 2.09
CA LEU A 34 -2.51 -0.88 2.97
C LEU A 34 -1.72 -1.52 4.11
N HIS A 35 -0.42 -1.22 4.24
CA HIS A 35 0.38 -1.81 5.30
C HIS A 35 -0.02 -1.23 6.68
N PRO A 36 -0.38 -2.06 7.68
CA PRO A 36 -0.90 -1.56 8.95
C PRO A 36 0.06 -0.62 9.70
N LEU A 37 1.38 -0.87 9.61
CA LEU A 37 2.40 0.01 10.20
C LEU A 37 2.43 1.42 9.60
N TRP A 38 2.22 1.55 8.30
CA TRP A 38 2.41 2.82 7.57
C TRP A 38 1.12 3.66 7.52
N ARG A 39 0.02 3.14 8.06
CA ARG A 39 -1.31 3.75 8.04
C ARG A 39 -1.35 5.19 8.55
N ASN A 40 -0.58 5.50 9.59
CA ASN A 40 -0.57 6.81 10.25
C ASN A 40 0.59 7.71 9.77
N GLU A 41 1.42 7.27 8.84
CA GLU A 41 2.56 8.06 8.37
C GLU A 41 2.14 8.89 7.15
N GLU A 42 1.78 10.16 7.37
CA GLU A 42 1.44 11.12 6.30
C GLU A 42 2.61 11.35 5.32
N ALA A 43 3.85 11.12 5.78
CA ALA A 43 5.06 11.26 4.97
C ALA A 43 5.15 10.29 3.77
N TYR A 44 4.27 9.29 3.68
CA TYR A 44 4.24 8.27 2.63
C TYR A 44 3.01 8.43 1.72
N LEU A 45 2.36 9.59 1.76
CA LEU A 45 1.37 9.99 0.77
C LEU A 45 1.98 11.08 -0.11
N ASP A 46 2.58 10.66 -1.22
CA ASP A 46 2.95 11.54 -2.31
C ASP A 46 1.96 11.42 -3.47
N ASN A 47 2.05 12.34 -4.42
CA ASN A 47 1.17 12.35 -5.59
C ASN A 47 1.27 11.06 -6.41
N GLU A 48 2.44 10.40 -6.41
CA GLU A 48 2.65 9.17 -7.17
C GLU A 48 1.91 7.99 -6.54
N LEU A 49 1.92 7.86 -5.22
CA LEU A 49 1.17 6.82 -4.51
C LEU A 49 -0.34 7.06 -4.62
N GLU A 50 -0.79 8.32 -4.59
CA GLU A 50 -2.19 8.67 -4.83
C GLU A 50 -2.64 8.34 -6.26
N ASP A 51 -1.84 8.69 -7.27
CA ASP A 51 -2.12 8.34 -8.67
C ASP A 51 -2.15 6.82 -8.89
N ASN A 52 -1.22 6.09 -8.27
CA ASN A 52 -1.17 4.63 -8.32
C ASN A 52 -2.37 3.98 -7.63
N TRP A 53 -2.79 4.51 -6.47
CA TRP A 53 -4.01 4.09 -5.79
C TRP A 53 -5.24 4.28 -6.69
N LEU A 54 -5.46 5.48 -7.22
CA LEU A 54 -6.58 5.78 -8.10
C LEU A 54 -6.58 4.91 -9.36
N THR A 55 -5.41 4.69 -9.96
CA THR A 55 -5.25 3.82 -11.14
C THR A 55 -5.65 2.38 -10.81
N TYR A 56 -5.20 1.86 -9.67
CA TYR A 56 -5.53 0.50 -9.24
C TYR A 56 -7.00 0.32 -8.92
N VAL A 57 -7.59 1.27 -8.17
CA VAL A 57 -9.01 1.24 -7.79
C VAL A 57 -9.89 1.19 -9.04
N LYS A 58 -9.67 2.07 -10.01
CA LYS A 58 -10.41 2.10 -11.28
C LYS A 58 -10.29 0.78 -12.06
N MET A 59 -9.07 0.24 -12.13
CA MET A 59 -8.81 -1.04 -12.80
C MET A 59 -9.54 -2.20 -12.10
N TRP A 60 -9.53 -2.24 -10.77
CA TRP A 60 -10.13 -3.32 -9.98
C TRP A 60 -11.66 -3.27 -9.99
N THR A 61 -12.26 -2.07 -9.91
CA THR A 61 -13.72 -1.88 -9.94
C THR A 61 -14.30 -1.90 -11.35
N GLY A 62 -13.48 -1.82 -12.40
CA GLY A 62 -13.95 -1.64 -13.77
C GLY A 62 -14.66 -0.30 -13.98
N ASP A 63 -14.19 0.75 -13.29
CA ASP A 63 -14.79 2.09 -13.25
C ASP A 63 -16.24 2.13 -12.70
N ASP A 64 -16.68 1.13 -11.93
CA ASP A 64 -17.97 1.19 -11.23
C ASP A 64 -17.94 2.25 -10.12
N VAL A 65 -18.68 3.35 -10.33
CA VAL A 65 -18.74 4.50 -9.43
C VAL A 65 -19.22 4.13 -8.01
N HIS A 66 -20.14 3.17 -7.87
CA HIS A 66 -20.62 2.75 -6.55
C HIS A 66 -19.57 1.94 -5.80
N MET A 67 -18.84 1.06 -6.49
CA MET A 67 -17.74 0.31 -5.89
C MET A 67 -16.58 1.24 -5.50
N ILE A 68 -16.27 2.23 -6.34
CA ILE A 68 -15.24 3.24 -6.05
C ILE A 68 -15.61 4.03 -4.79
N ASP A 69 -16.81 4.59 -4.73
CA ASP A 69 -17.29 5.36 -3.55
C ASP A 69 -17.27 4.51 -2.27
N GLN A 70 -17.67 3.24 -2.34
CA GLN A 70 -17.60 2.36 -1.18
C GLN A 70 -16.15 2.07 -0.77
N LEU A 71 -15.25 1.82 -1.72
CA LEU A 71 -13.85 1.57 -1.44
C LEU A 71 -13.14 2.80 -0.85
N GLU A 72 -13.47 4.01 -1.31
CA GLU A 72 -12.96 5.25 -0.74
C GLU A 72 -13.40 5.44 0.71
N LYS A 73 -14.65 5.12 1.04
CA LYS A 73 -15.14 5.13 2.44
C LYS A 73 -14.41 4.13 3.32
N GLU A 74 -14.13 2.94 2.79
CA GLU A 74 -13.38 1.91 3.51
C GLU A 74 -11.92 2.29 3.71
N TRP A 75 -11.29 2.86 2.68
CA TRP A 75 -9.95 3.43 2.73
C TRP A 75 -9.86 4.54 3.77
N TYR A 76 -10.81 5.47 3.79
CA TYR A 76 -10.88 6.52 4.80
C TYR A 76 -10.96 5.93 6.21
N ALA A 77 -11.88 4.98 6.44
CA ALA A 77 -12.04 4.33 7.74
C ALA A 77 -10.75 3.63 8.20
N PHE A 78 -9.99 3.02 7.28
CA PHE A 78 -8.66 2.50 7.58
C PHE A 78 -7.72 3.61 8.03
N ARG A 79 -7.54 4.67 7.24
CA ARG A 79 -6.61 5.77 7.55
C ARG A 79 -6.95 6.54 8.83
N THR A 80 -8.22 6.69 9.16
CA THR A 80 -8.66 7.43 10.37
C THR A 80 -8.77 6.58 11.62
N ASN A 81 -8.36 5.30 11.58
CA ASN A 81 -8.47 4.37 12.70
C ASN A 81 -9.92 4.09 13.14
N GLU A 82 -10.89 4.26 12.24
CA GLU A 82 -12.28 3.93 12.52
C GLU A 82 -12.50 2.41 12.58
N LYS A 83 -13.73 2.01 12.92
CA LYS A 83 -14.14 0.59 13.01
C LYS A 83 -13.22 -0.17 13.96
N TYR A 84 -12.60 -1.27 13.50
CA TYR A 84 -11.75 -2.12 14.33
C TYR A 84 -10.29 -1.65 14.39
N PHE A 85 -9.87 -0.72 13.54
CA PHE A 85 -8.47 -0.33 13.38
C PHE A 85 -7.94 0.48 14.56
N GLY A 86 -8.80 1.30 15.17
CA GLY A 86 -8.49 2.05 16.39
C GLY A 86 -8.47 1.20 17.67
N ASN A 87 -8.84 -0.08 17.61
CA ASN A 87 -8.82 -0.96 18.77
C ASN A 87 -7.37 -1.09 19.30
N PRO A 88 -7.13 -0.96 20.63
CA PRO A 88 -5.79 -1.12 21.21
C PRO A 88 -5.10 -2.43 20.82
N THR A 89 -5.87 -3.51 20.66
CA THR A 89 -5.38 -4.81 20.21
C THR A 89 -4.94 -4.77 18.76
N ALA A 90 -5.70 -4.11 17.87
CA ALA A 90 -5.32 -3.97 16.47
C ALA A 90 -3.98 -3.22 16.37
N ARG A 91 -3.86 -2.10 17.08
CA ARG A 91 -2.64 -1.28 17.15
C ARG A 91 -1.44 -2.04 17.69
N LEU A 92 -1.60 -2.76 18.80
CA LEU A 92 -0.54 -3.57 19.39
C LEU A 92 -0.03 -4.66 18.42
N ARG A 93 -0.90 -5.16 17.54
CA ARG A 93 -0.59 -6.26 16.63
C ARG A 93 -0.03 -5.81 15.28
N GLU A 94 -0.05 -4.51 14.96
CA GLU A 94 0.49 -3.97 13.69
C GLU A 94 1.95 -4.33 13.45
N ASN A 95 2.77 -4.39 14.52
CA ASN A 95 4.18 -4.76 14.47
C ASN A 95 4.47 -6.22 14.86
N GLN A 96 3.45 -7.00 15.23
CA GLN A 96 3.60 -8.39 15.69
C GLN A 96 3.12 -9.41 14.67
N LEU A 97 2.24 -9.01 13.77
CA LEU A 97 1.66 -9.89 12.75
C LEU A 97 2.17 -9.51 11.37
N ALA A 98 2.23 -10.51 10.49
CA ALA A 98 2.33 -10.23 9.06
C ALA A 98 1.11 -9.41 8.60
N PRO A 99 1.25 -8.49 7.63
CA PRO A 99 0.16 -7.63 7.19
C PRO A 99 -1.11 -8.38 6.80
N VAL A 100 -0.97 -9.48 6.05
CA VAL A 100 -2.10 -10.33 5.63
C VAL A 100 -2.85 -10.88 6.86
N THR A 101 -2.14 -11.45 7.82
CA THR A 101 -2.74 -11.99 9.06
C THR A 101 -3.38 -10.91 9.92
N TRP A 102 -2.87 -9.67 9.86
CA TRP A 102 -3.50 -8.54 10.54
C TRP A 102 -4.83 -8.18 9.87
N TRP A 103 -4.86 -8.11 8.53
CA TRP A 103 -6.08 -7.85 7.76
C TRP A 103 -7.15 -8.93 7.97
N GLU A 104 -6.79 -10.21 8.02
CA GLU A 104 -7.72 -11.30 8.34
C GLU A 104 -8.43 -11.11 9.69
N ARG A 105 -7.77 -10.47 10.67
CA ARG A 105 -8.28 -10.30 12.03
C ARG A 105 -9.05 -9.00 12.25
N PHE A 106 -8.62 -7.92 11.62
CA PHE A 106 -9.13 -6.56 11.90
C PHE A 106 -9.79 -5.89 10.69
N GLY A 107 -9.68 -6.48 9.50
CA GLY A 107 -10.20 -5.95 8.24
C GLY A 107 -11.71 -6.17 8.01
N LEU A 108 -12.40 -6.92 8.87
CA LEU A 108 -13.82 -7.26 8.69
C LEU A 108 -14.75 -6.03 8.57
N GLY A 109 -14.33 -4.88 9.10
CA GLY A 109 -15.07 -3.63 8.96
C GLY A 109 -15.00 -3.01 7.56
N THR A 110 -14.07 -3.44 6.71
CA THR A 110 -13.81 -2.93 5.36
C THR A 110 -13.75 -4.10 4.37
N PRO A 111 -14.91 -4.70 4.04
CA PRO A 111 -14.95 -5.92 3.26
C PRO A 111 -14.41 -5.77 1.84
N LEU A 112 -14.56 -4.63 1.17
CA LEU A 112 -13.96 -4.43 -0.16
C LEU A 112 -12.45 -4.28 -0.05
N LEU A 113 -11.97 -3.53 0.95
CA LEU A 113 -10.56 -3.23 1.14
C LEU A 113 -9.71 -4.49 1.45
N VAL A 114 -10.34 -5.57 1.95
CA VAL A 114 -9.66 -6.86 2.22
C VAL A 114 -9.38 -7.66 0.93
N TYR A 115 -10.08 -7.40 -0.17
CA TYR A 115 -9.96 -8.18 -1.42
C TYR A 115 -9.23 -7.45 -2.56
N ILE A 116 -8.72 -6.25 -2.29
CA ILE A 116 -7.92 -5.47 -3.23
C ILE A 116 -6.43 -5.73 -3.04
#